data_AF-A0A378MBV9-F1
#
_entry.id   AF-A0A378MBV9-F1
#
_cell.length_a   1.000
_cell.length_b   1.000
_cell.length_c   1.000
_cell.angle_alpha   90.00
_cell.angle_beta   90.00
_cell.angle_gamma   90.00
#
_symmetry.space_group_name_H-M   'P 1'
#
loop_
_entity.id
_entity.type
_entity.pdbx_description
1 polymer ?
#
loop_
_entity_poly.entity_id
_entity_poly.type
_entity_poly.pdbx_seq_one_letter_code
_entity_poly.pdbx_strand_id
1 'polypeptide(L)'
;MQIIKTQNKLAGSQKGLEIIEEAIRAGKVNTLGLATGSTPELFYQELVKSDVDTSNITTTNLDEYVGLAADDVNSYHYYMNDLLFSKKAFKESFLPDGTAEDPEAECVRYERVLAEHPIDIQILGIGTNGHIGFNEPGTSFDSLTHKVELTVSTREANKVHFEKEEDVPTHAYSMGIKSIMNAKK
;
A
#
# COMPACT_ATOMS: atom_id res chain seq x y z
N MET A 1 16.60 12.83 -1.30
CA MET A 1 15.44 12.67 -2.21
C MET A 1 15.85 13.03 -3.62
N GLN A 2 15.58 12.15 -4.58
CA GLN A 2 15.75 12.41 -6.02
C GLN A 2 14.38 12.72 -6.63
N ILE A 3 14.27 13.75 -7.46
CA ILE A 3 13.02 14.12 -8.15
C ILE A 3 13.17 13.81 -9.64
N ILE A 4 12.27 12.99 -10.17
CA ILE A 4 12.20 12.65 -11.60
C ILE A 4 10.91 13.24 -12.15
N LYS A 5 11.02 14.21 -13.05
CA LYS A 5 9.86 14.82 -13.72
C LYS A 5 9.55 14.02 -14.99
N THR A 6 8.31 13.58 -15.13
CA THR A 6 7.82 12.85 -16.30
C THR A 6 6.72 13.64 -17.00
N GLN A 7 6.44 13.32 -18.26
CA GLN A 7 5.48 14.08 -19.07
C GLN A 7 4.03 13.85 -18.63
N ASN A 8 3.72 12.66 -18.12
CA ASN A 8 2.38 12.23 -17.72
C ASN A 8 2.44 11.03 -16.77
N LYS A 9 1.27 10.60 -16.29
CA LYS A 9 1.10 9.49 -15.34
C LYS A 9 1.66 8.16 -15.86
N LEU A 10 1.48 7.87 -17.16
CA LEU A 10 1.99 6.64 -17.78
C LEU A 10 3.53 6.62 -17.78
N ALA A 11 4.16 7.70 -18.24
CA ALA A 11 5.62 7.83 -18.22
C ALA A 11 6.19 7.78 -16.79
N GLY A 12 5.45 8.32 -15.80
CA GLY A 12 5.77 8.16 -14.38
C GLY A 12 5.72 6.70 -13.91
N SER A 13 4.66 6.00 -14.28
CA SER A 13 4.44 4.58 -13.92
C SER A 13 5.50 3.68 -14.53
N GLN A 14 5.82 3.88 -15.81
CA GLN A 14 6.88 3.15 -16.51
C GLN A 14 8.26 3.41 -15.90
N LYS A 15 8.54 4.66 -15.48
CA LYS A 15 9.81 4.96 -14.82
C LYS A 15 9.90 4.34 -13.42
N GLY A 16 8.79 4.32 -12.67
CA GLY A 16 8.72 3.59 -11.40
C GLY A 16 8.96 2.09 -11.57
N LEU A 17 8.37 1.51 -12.61
CA LEU A 17 8.57 0.10 -12.98
C LEU A 17 10.03 -0.19 -13.34
N GLU A 18 10.64 0.61 -14.21
CA GLU A 18 12.05 0.48 -14.60
C GLU A 18 12.97 0.41 -13.35
N ILE A 19 12.76 1.30 -12.38
CA ILE A 19 13.55 1.33 -11.13
C ILE A 19 13.39 0.04 -10.31
N ILE A 20 12.16 -0.49 -10.23
CA ILE A 20 11.87 -1.71 -9.47
C ILE A 20 12.38 -2.94 -10.21
N GLU A 21 12.19 -3.02 -11.52
CA GLU A 21 12.69 -4.12 -12.35
C GLU A 21 14.21 -4.24 -12.30
N GLU A 22 14.94 -3.12 -12.39
CA GLU A 22 16.39 -3.11 -12.24
C GLU A 22 16.82 -3.67 -10.88
N ALA A 23 16.11 -3.31 -9.81
CA ALA A 23 16.41 -3.79 -8.47
C ALA A 23 16.08 -5.28 -8.30
N ILE A 24 14.97 -5.75 -8.86
CA ILE A 24 14.58 -7.17 -8.85
C ILE A 24 15.60 -8.00 -9.64
N ARG A 25 15.93 -7.60 -10.87
CA ARG A 25 16.89 -8.31 -11.73
C ARG A 25 18.30 -8.33 -11.13
N ALA A 26 18.65 -7.33 -10.31
CA ALA A 26 19.90 -7.31 -9.56
C ALA A 26 19.88 -8.15 -8.28
N GLY A 27 18.78 -8.84 -7.96
CA GLY A 27 18.62 -9.65 -6.75
C GLY A 27 18.59 -8.82 -5.46
N LYS A 28 18.16 -7.56 -5.54
CA LYS A 28 18.15 -6.62 -4.41
C LYS A 28 16.77 -6.47 -3.73
N VAL A 29 15.78 -7.21 -4.20
CA VAL A 29 14.40 -7.12 -3.73
C VAL A 29 13.92 -8.51 -3.34
N ASN A 30 13.65 -8.69 -2.05
CA ASN A 30 12.95 -9.82 -1.47
C ASN A 30 11.54 -9.40 -1.02
N THR A 31 11.36 -8.16 -0.55
CA THR A 31 10.06 -7.63 -0.12
C THR A 31 9.76 -6.27 -0.75
N LEU A 32 8.55 -6.13 -1.31
CA LEU A 32 8.00 -4.87 -1.83
C LEU A 32 6.89 -4.32 -0.92
N GLY A 33 6.98 -3.04 -0.59
CA GLY A 33 5.89 -2.28 0.01
C GLY A 33 4.98 -1.70 -1.06
N LEU A 34 3.69 -2.00 -1.00
CA LEU A 34 2.69 -1.64 -2.01
C LEU A 34 1.69 -0.61 -1.48
N ALA A 35 1.16 0.20 -2.38
CA ALA A 35 0.16 1.24 -2.09
C ALA A 35 -1.15 0.97 -2.87
N THR A 36 -2.24 1.57 -2.42
CA THR A 36 -3.54 1.52 -3.11
C THR A 36 -3.93 2.90 -3.65
N GLY A 37 -5.18 3.05 -4.10
CA GLY A 37 -5.71 4.28 -4.67
C GLY A 37 -5.34 4.48 -6.14
N SER A 38 -5.70 5.63 -6.69
CA SER A 38 -5.62 5.84 -8.14
C SER A 38 -4.19 5.95 -8.68
N THR A 39 -3.24 6.47 -7.89
CA THR A 39 -1.85 6.72 -8.34
C THR A 39 -1.14 5.47 -8.87
N PRO A 40 -1.08 4.34 -8.13
CA PRO A 40 -0.33 3.15 -8.55
C PRO A 40 -1.04 2.25 -9.59
N GLU A 41 -2.29 2.50 -9.97
CA GLU A 41 -3.04 1.62 -10.89
C GLU A 41 -2.31 1.35 -12.22
N LEU A 42 -1.80 2.41 -12.87
CA LEU A 42 -1.06 2.26 -14.13
C LEU A 42 0.28 1.55 -13.92
N PHE A 43 0.91 1.72 -12.75
CA PHE A 43 2.11 0.97 -12.41
C PHE A 43 1.82 -0.53 -12.31
N TYR A 44 0.72 -0.93 -11.64
CA TYR A 44 0.33 -2.34 -11.56
C TYR A 44 -0.01 -2.92 -12.93
N GLN A 45 -0.71 -2.17 -13.79
CA GLN A 45 -0.99 -2.61 -15.15
C GLN A 45 0.28 -2.86 -15.96
N GLU A 46 1.29 -2.01 -15.85
CA GLU A 46 2.57 -2.21 -16.54
C GLU A 46 3.38 -3.35 -15.91
N LEU A 47 3.38 -3.48 -14.57
CA LEU A 47 4.04 -4.58 -13.87
C LEU A 47 3.46 -5.94 -14.26
N VAL A 48 2.14 -6.05 -14.40
CA VAL A 48 1.48 -7.28 -14.88
C VAL A 48 1.90 -7.63 -16.31
N LYS A 49 2.08 -6.63 -17.19
CA LYS A 49 2.51 -6.85 -18.59
C LYS A 49 4.01 -7.16 -18.72
N SER A 50 4.81 -6.76 -17.73
CA SER A 50 6.25 -6.99 -17.75
C SER A 50 6.63 -8.47 -17.59
N ASP A 51 7.81 -8.82 -18.07
CA ASP A 51 8.44 -10.14 -17.96
C ASP A 51 9.20 -10.34 -16.64
N VAL A 52 9.17 -9.37 -15.71
CA VAL A 52 9.87 -9.50 -14.43
C VAL A 52 9.25 -10.63 -13.60
N ASP A 53 10.09 -11.53 -13.10
CA ASP A 53 9.68 -12.62 -12.23
C ASP A 53 9.55 -12.12 -10.79
N THR A 54 8.34 -12.17 -10.26
CA THR A 54 7.99 -11.77 -8.90
C THR A 54 7.67 -12.95 -7.99
N SER A 55 7.80 -14.20 -8.48
CA SER A 55 7.35 -15.41 -7.77
C SER A 55 8.07 -15.65 -6.44
N ASN A 56 9.26 -15.09 -6.26
CA ASN A 56 10.04 -15.17 -5.02
C ASN A 56 9.94 -13.90 -4.15
N ILE A 57 9.17 -12.91 -4.58
CA ILE A 57 9.02 -11.62 -3.87
C ILE A 57 7.83 -11.69 -2.93
N THR A 58 8.05 -11.23 -1.70
CA THR A 58 7.00 -11.01 -0.69
C THR A 58 6.46 -9.59 -0.81
N THR A 59 5.20 -9.36 -0.48
CA THR A 59 4.61 -8.01 -0.49
C THR A 59 3.98 -7.65 0.85
N THR A 60 3.99 -6.36 1.17
CA THR A 60 3.27 -5.77 2.31
C THR A 60 2.52 -4.54 1.83
N ASN A 61 1.26 -4.34 2.20
CA ASN A 61 0.55 -3.09 1.92
C ASN A 61 0.61 -2.10 3.09
N LEU A 62 0.45 -0.83 2.76
CA LEU A 62 0.41 0.25 3.74
C LEU A 62 -0.79 0.12 4.70
N ASP A 63 -1.98 -0.16 4.17
CA ASP A 63 -3.22 0.12 4.88
C ASP A 63 -4.31 -0.90 4.54
N GLU A 64 -5.35 -0.97 5.39
CA GLU A 64 -6.65 -1.61 5.12
C GLU A 64 -7.76 -0.89 5.90
N TYR A 65 -8.97 -0.86 5.35
CA TYR A 65 -10.12 -0.31 6.05
C TYR A 65 -10.58 -1.22 7.20
N VAL A 66 -10.92 -0.62 8.33
CA VAL A 66 -11.51 -1.35 9.46
C VAL A 66 -12.96 -1.72 9.12
N GLY A 67 -13.30 -2.98 9.36
CA GLY A 67 -14.64 -3.54 9.19
C GLY A 67 -14.87 -4.23 7.85
N LEU A 68 -13.91 -4.16 6.90
CA LEU A 68 -14.05 -4.80 5.59
C LEU A 68 -13.34 -6.14 5.58
N ALA A 69 -14.04 -7.17 5.11
CA ALA A 69 -13.47 -8.49 4.85
C ALA A 69 -12.66 -8.48 3.54
N ALA A 70 -11.74 -9.43 3.39
CA ALA A 70 -10.86 -9.50 2.24
C ALA A 70 -11.59 -9.73 0.89
N ASP A 71 -12.79 -10.29 0.92
CA ASP A 71 -13.66 -10.49 -0.23
C ASP A 71 -14.65 -9.33 -0.47
N ASP A 72 -14.67 -8.32 0.40
CA ASP A 72 -15.42 -7.08 0.17
C ASP A 72 -14.79 -6.31 -1.00
N VAL A 73 -15.61 -5.94 -1.98
CA VAL A 73 -15.16 -5.25 -3.20
C VAL A 73 -14.51 -3.89 -2.93
N ASN A 74 -14.76 -3.30 -1.76
CA ASN A 74 -14.19 -2.03 -1.34
C ASN A 74 -12.94 -2.19 -0.45
N SER A 75 -12.58 -3.42 -0.06
CA SER A 75 -11.35 -3.69 0.70
C SER A 75 -10.09 -3.47 -0.15
N TYR A 76 -9.00 -3.14 0.51
CA TYR A 76 -7.70 -3.08 -0.15
C TYR A 76 -7.14 -4.46 -0.49
N HIS A 77 -7.54 -5.51 0.22
CA HIS A 77 -7.35 -6.91 -0.20
C HIS A 77 -7.95 -7.17 -1.58
N TYR A 78 -9.23 -6.84 -1.78
CA TYR A 78 -9.90 -7.04 -3.07
C TYR A 78 -9.25 -6.20 -4.18
N TYR A 79 -8.97 -4.91 -3.90
CA TYR A 79 -8.28 -4.01 -4.82
C TYR A 79 -6.94 -4.61 -5.31
N MET A 80 -6.11 -5.09 -4.38
CA MET A 80 -4.80 -5.64 -4.72
C MET A 80 -4.90 -6.97 -5.46
N ASN A 81 -5.88 -7.81 -5.08
CA ASN A 81 -6.14 -9.05 -5.78
C ASN A 81 -6.61 -8.81 -7.21
N ASP A 82 -7.57 -7.92 -7.42
CA ASP A 82 -8.08 -7.58 -8.75
C ASP A 82 -6.97 -6.99 -9.62
N LEU A 83 -6.23 -5.99 -9.15
CA LEU A 83 -5.26 -5.29 -9.99
C LEU A 83 -3.94 -6.05 -10.19
N LEU A 84 -3.51 -6.85 -9.21
CA LEU A 84 -2.16 -7.40 -9.19
C LEU A 84 -2.11 -8.91 -8.89
N PHE A 85 -2.53 -9.35 -7.70
CA PHE A 85 -2.20 -10.71 -7.24
C PHE A 85 -2.88 -11.83 -8.03
N SER A 86 -4.07 -11.58 -8.59
CA SER A 86 -4.74 -12.55 -9.49
C SER A 86 -4.06 -12.69 -10.86
N LYS A 87 -3.18 -11.75 -11.23
CA LYS A 87 -2.58 -11.62 -12.57
C LYS A 87 -1.08 -11.86 -12.58
N LYS A 88 -0.40 -11.71 -11.43
CA LYS A 88 1.05 -11.90 -11.29
C LYS A 88 1.37 -12.58 -9.96
N ALA A 89 2.16 -13.64 -10.02
CA ALA A 89 2.49 -14.44 -8.83
C ALA A 89 3.49 -13.72 -7.93
N PHE A 90 3.20 -13.74 -6.63
CA PHE A 90 4.11 -13.35 -5.55
C PHE A 90 4.26 -14.53 -4.60
N LYS A 91 5.33 -14.53 -3.79
CA LYS A 91 5.57 -15.60 -2.83
C LYS A 91 4.51 -15.58 -1.73
N GLU A 92 4.38 -14.44 -1.08
CA GLU A 92 3.42 -14.16 -0.01
C GLU A 92 3.02 -12.68 -0.10
N SER A 93 1.79 -12.37 0.27
CA SER A 93 1.28 -11.00 0.31
C SER A 93 0.58 -10.74 1.63
N PHE A 94 0.99 -9.67 2.30
CA PHE A 94 0.47 -9.29 3.60
C PHE A 94 -0.22 -7.93 3.53
N LEU A 95 -1.38 -7.86 4.15
CA LEU A 95 -2.12 -6.63 4.41
C LEU A 95 -2.61 -6.66 5.86
N PRO A 96 -2.94 -5.52 6.47
CA PRO A 96 -3.66 -5.52 7.73
C PRO A 96 -5.00 -6.24 7.58
N ASP A 97 -5.46 -6.89 8.64
CA ASP A 97 -6.76 -7.54 8.71
C ASP A 97 -7.83 -6.54 9.16
N GLY A 98 -8.62 -6.06 8.19
CA GLY A 98 -9.73 -5.14 8.44
C GLY A 98 -10.78 -5.68 9.42
N THR A 99 -10.89 -7.01 9.58
CA THR A 99 -11.89 -7.67 10.42
C THR A 99 -11.40 -8.02 11.82
N ALA A 100 -10.16 -7.69 12.16
CA ALA A 100 -9.57 -8.02 13.46
C ALA A 100 -10.41 -7.46 14.63
N GLU A 101 -10.76 -8.33 15.58
CA GLU A 101 -11.56 -7.98 16.75
C GLU A 101 -10.79 -7.09 17.74
N ASP A 102 -9.47 -7.29 17.83
CA ASP A 102 -8.56 -6.50 18.66
C ASP A 102 -7.63 -5.66 17.76
N PRO A 103 -7.91 -4.35 17.62
CA PRO A 103 -7.11 -3.44 16.82
C PRO A 103 -5.64 -3.34 17.25
N GLU A 104 -5.37 -3.41 18.56
CA GLU A 104 -4.01 -3.28 19.08
C GLU A 104 -3.21 -4.54 18.77
N ALA A 105 -3.83 -5.71 18.96
CA ALA A 105 -3.22 -6.99 18.59
C ALA A 105 -2.92 -7.06 17.08
N GLU A 106 -3.82 -6.54 16.24
CA GLU A 106 -3.60 -6.51 14.79
C GLU A 106 -2.44 -5.61 14.39
N CYS A 107 -2.34 -4.41 14.98
CA CYS A 107 -1.23 -3.50 14.73
C CYS A 107 0.12 -4.13 15.14
N VAL A 108 0.15 -4.81 16.30
CA VAL A 108 1.35 -5.54 16.77
C VAL A 108 1.70 -6.71 15.85
N ARG A 109 0.70 -7.47 15.40
CA ARG A 109 0.88 -8.56 14.43
C ARG A 109 1.50 -8.02 13.14
N TYR A 110 0.96 -6.92 12.62
CA TYR A 110 1.44 -6.36 11.36
C TYR A 110 2.86 -5.79 11.48
N GLU A 111 3.21 -5.13 12.58
CA GLU A 111 4.60 -4.73 12.84
C GLU A 111 5.56 -5.93 12.92
N ARG A 112 5.10 -7.08 13.42
CA ARG A 112 5.91 -8.32 13.38
C ARG A 112 6.13 -8.79 11.95
N VAL A 113 5.11 -8.76 11.10
CA VAL A 113 5.24 -9.07 9.67
C VAL A 113 6.28 -8.15 9.02
N LEU A 114 6.22 -6.84 9.28
CA LEU A 114 7.19 -5.88 8.74
C LEU A 114 8.63 -6.14 9.23
N ALA A 115 8.79 -6.62 10.47
CA ALA A 115 10.10 -6.99 11.02
C ALA A 115 10.66 -8.30 10.43
N GLU A 116 9.78 -9.28 10.17
CA GLU A 116 10.14 -10.57 9.55
C GLU A 116 10.40 -10.43 8.05
N HIS A 117 9.76 -9.45 7.40
CA HIS A 117 9.89 -9.15 5.99
C HIS A 117 10.28 -7.67 5.76
N PRO A 118 11.53 -7.26 6.10
CA PRO A 118 11.95 -5.86 5.94
C PRO A 118 11.82 -5.38 4.49
N ILE A 119 11.14 -4.26 4.29
CA ILE A 119 10.82 -3.73 2.96
C ILE A 119 12.09 -3.22 2.25
N ASP A 120 12.35 -3.74 1.05
CA ASP A 120 13.46 -3.29 0.22
C ASP A 120 13.13 -2.02 -0.56
N ILE A 121 11.89 -1.92 -1.08
CA ILE A 121 11.39 -0.74 -1.79
C ILE A 121 9.92 -0.52 -1.40
N GLN A 122 9.58 0.67 -0.91
CA GLN A 122 8.21 1.08 -0.63
C GLN A 122 7.68 1.99 -1.75
N ILE A 123 6.55 1.59 -2.34
CA ILE A 123 5.77 2.43 -3.24
C ILE A 123 4.82 3.29 -2.41
N LEU A 124 4.80 4.60 -2.63
CA LEU A 124 3.92 5.52 -1.92
C LEU A 124 3.10 6.38 -2.89
N GLY A 125 1.85 6.64 -2.51
CA GLY A 125 1.12 7.81 -2.96
C GLY A 125 1.41 9.01 -2.05
N ILE A 126 0.94 10.19 -2.45
CA ILE A 126 0.90 11.37 -1.59
C ILE A 126 -0.48 12.00 -1.66
N GLY A 127 -1.09 12.22 -0.51
CA GLY A 127 -2.37 12.91 -0.38
C GLY A 127 -2.26 14.39 -0.76
N THR A 128 -3.37 15.03 -1.11
CA THR A 128 -3.42 16.47 -1.41
C THR A 128 -3.00 17.34 -0.22
N ASN A 129 -3.15 16.82 1.00
CA ASN A 129 -2.71 17.43 2.25
C ASN A 129 -1.33 16.93 2.73
N GLY A 130 -0.64 16.10 1.94
CA GLY A 130 0.69 15.58 2.23
C GLY A 130 0.73 14.27 3.03
N HIS A 131 -0.40 13.61 3.29
CA HIS A 131 -0.38 12.30 3.96
C HIS A 131 0.33 11.22 3.13
N ILE A 132 0.89 10.24 3.82
CA ILE A 132 1.41 8.97 3.27
C ILE A 132 0.74 7.81 4.04
N GLY A 133 0.28 6.78 3.32
CA GLY A 133 -0.73 5.87 3.89
C GLY A 133 -1.94 6.69 4.39
N PHE A 134 -2.48 6.36 5.56
CA PHE A 134 -3.46 7.20 6.26
C PHE A 134 -2.85 8.04 7.40
N ASN A 135 -1.54 8.34 7.35
CA ASN A 135 -0.88 9.21 8.32
C ASN A 135 -1.17 10.68 8.02
N GLU A 136 -2.21 11.22 8.64
CA GLU A 136 -2.69 12.59 8.44
C GLU A 136 -1.77 13.65 9.08
N PRO A 137 -1.88 14.94 8.68
CA PRO A 137 -1.12 16.03 9.29
C PRO A 137 -1.24 16.05 10.82
N GLY A 138 -0.08 16.02 11.50
CA GLY A 138 0.02 15.93 12.96
C GLY A 138 0.41 14.54 13.48
N THR A 139 0.43 13.52 12.62
CA THR A 139 0.93 12.19 12.96
C THR A 139 2.43 12.25 13.33
N SER A 140 2.80 11.58 14.41
CA SER A 140 4.20 11.51 14.86
C SER A 140 5.08 10.79 13.83
N PHE A 141 6.29 11.28 13.59
CA PHE A 141 7.28 10.56 12.78
C PHE A 141 7.77 9.25 13.43
N ASP A 142 7.55 9.10 14.73
CA ASP A 142 7.82 7.85 15.46
C ASP A 142 6.64 6.86 15.42
N SER A 143 5.55 7.17 14.72
CA SER A 143 4.37 6.30 14.67
C SER A 143 4.70 4.96 14.02
N LEU A 144 4.22 3.89 14.65
CA LEU A 144 4.18 2.55 14.09
C LEU A 144 2.78 2.27 13.51
N THR A 145 2.54 1.07 13.01
CA THR A 145 1.22 0.64 12.56
C THR A 145 0.18 0.91 13.66
N HIS A 146 -0.91 1.56 13.27
CA HIS A 146 -1.95 1.98 14.20
C HIS A 146 -3.31 2.02 13.49
N LYS A 147 -4.37 1.94 14.28
CA LYS A 147 -5.73 2.28 13.84
C LYS A 147 -5.88 3.80 13.86
N VAL A 148 -6.35 4.36 12.75
CA VAL A 148 -6.56 5.80 12.55
C VAL A 148 -8.01 6.09 12.20
N GLU A 149 -8.53 7.20 12.73
CA GLU A 149 -9.81 7.77 12.30
C GLU A 149 -9.59 8.57 11.01
N LEU A 150 -10.35 8.24 9.97
CA LEU A 150 -10.23 8.89 8.67
C LEU A 150 -10.83 10.28 8.71
N THR A 151 -10.07 11.27 8.22
CA THR A 151 -10.57 12.64 8.13
C THR A 151 -11.76 12.73 7.17
N VAL A 152 -12.62 13.74 7.38
CA VAL A 152 -13.75 14.01 6.46
C VAL A 152 -13.25 14.17 5.02
N SER A 153 -12.13 14.87 4.80
CA SER A 153 -11.54 15.02 3.46
C SER A 153 -11.13 13.69 2.83
N THR A 154 -10.57 12.77 3.62
CA THR A 154 -10.16 11.44 3.14
C THR A 154 -11.38 10.57 2.83
N ARG A 155 -12.41 10.62 3.66
CA ARG A 155 -13.69 9.93 3.40
C ARG A 155 -14.37 10.47 2.13
N GLU A 156 -14.40 11.78 1.94
CA GLU A 156 -14.93 12.40 0.72
C GLU A 156 -14.13 12.02 -0.54
N ALA A 157 -12.81 11.99 -0.46
CA ALA A 157 -11.95 11.58 -1.57
C ALA A 157 -12.19 10.11 -1.95
N ASN A 158 -12.43 9.24 -0.97
CA ASN A 158 -12.58 7.80 -1.17
C ASN A 158 -14.03 7.38 -1.50
N LYS A 159 -15.00 8.27 -1.30
CA LYS A 159 -16.43 8.03 -1.58
C LYS A 159 -16.71 7.55 -3.00
N VAL A 160 -15.89 7.93 -3.97
CA VAL A 160 -16.01 7.46 -5.37
C VAL A 160 -15.88 5.95 -5.53
N HIS A 161 -15.33 5.26 -4.53
CA HIS A 161 -15.17 3.81 -4.52
C HIS A 161 -16.33 3.07 -3.85
N PHE A 162 -17.27 3.78 -3.20
CA PHE A 162 -18.38 3.17 -2.45
C PHE A 162 -19.72 3.54 -3.08
N GLU A 163 -20.70 2.64 -3.02
CA GLU A 163 -22.05 2.90 -3.55
C GLU A 163 -22.77 4.00 -2.77
N LYS A 164 -22.56 4.05 -1.45
CA LYS A 164 -23.13 5.07 -0.56
C LYS A 164 -22.09 5.66 0.36
N GLU A 165 -22.32 6.91 0.76
CA GLU A 165 -21.47 7.62 1.72
C GLU A 165 -21.43 6.95 3.10
N GLU A 166 -22.54 6.32 3.50
CA GLU A 166 -22.66 5.58 4.76
C GLU A 166 -21.79 4.33 4.81
N ASP A 167 -21.43 3.77 3.65
CA ASP A 167 -20.58 2.59 3.53
C ASP A 167 -19.09 2.92 3.62
N VAL A 168 -18.72 4.20 3.50
CA VAL A 168 -17.33 4.65 3.60
C VAL A 168 -16.86 4.48 5.05
N PRO A 169 -15.87 3.60 5.31
CA PRO A 169 -15.37 3.35 6.66
C PRO A 169 -14.92 4.63 7.37
N THR A 170 -15.06 4.65 8.68
CA THR A 170 -14.61 5.77 9.52
C THR A 170 -13.18 5.58 10.01
N HIS A 171 -12.65 4.36 9.92
CA HIS A 171 -11.33 4.01 10.42
C HIS A 171 -10.58 3.10 9.43
N ALA A 172 -9.26 3.14 9.51
CA ALA A 172 -8.36 2.24 8.80
C ALA A 172 -7.23 1.78 9.74
N TYR A 173 -6.63 0.65 9.42
CA TYR A 173 -5.28 0.31 9.86
C TYR A 173 -4.30 0.92 8.86
N SER A 174 -3.22 1.52 9.36
CA SER A 174 -2.20 2.13 8.52
C SER A 174 -0.82 1.91 9.11
N MET A 175 0.14 1.55 8.25
CA MET A 175 1.56 1.61 8.58
C MET A 175 1.91 3.01 9.07
N GLY A 176 2.57 3.10 10.21
CA GLY A 176 3.04 4.38 10.73
C GLY A 176 4.17 4.97 9.90
N ILE A 177 4.47 6.25 10.13
CA ILE A 177 5.55 6.95 9.42
C ILE A 177 6.90 6.27 9.67
N LYS A 178 7.17 5.82 10.90
CA LYS A 178 8.39 5.09 11.21
C LYS A 178 8.45 3.74 10.50
N SER A 179 7.33 3.03 10.43
CA SER A 179 7.22 1.75 9.72
C SER A 179 7.51 1.91 8.23
N ILE A 180 6.98 2.97 7.61
CA ILE A 180 7.27 3.35 6.22
C ILE A 180 8.76 3.71 6.05
N MET A 181 9.31 4.52 6.95
CA MET A 181 10.69 5.01 6.87
C MET A 181 11.74 3.93 7.16
N ASN A 182 11.34 2.77 7.69
CA ASN A 182 12.22 1.60 7.84
C ASN A 182 12.50 0.88 6.51
N ALA A 183 11.77 1.21 5.44
CA ALA A 183 12.08 0.71 4.10
C ALA A 183 13.48 1.15 3.65
N LYS A 184 14.19 0.26 2.94
CA LYS A 184 15.54 0.60 2.44
C LYS A 184 15.51 1.66 1.34
N LYS A 185 14.38 1.76 0.63
CA LYS A 185 14.18 2.70 -0.48
C LYS A 185 12.72 3.14 -0.60
#